data_AF-A0A0M2XXA8-F1
#
_entry.id   AF-A0A0M2XXA8-F1
#
_cell.length_a   1.000
_cell.length_b   1.000
_cell.length_c   1.000
_cell.angle_alpha   90.00
_cell.angle_beta   90.00
_cell.angle_gamma   90.00
#
_symmetry.space_group_name_H-M   'P 1'
#
loop_
_entity.id
_entity.type
_entity.pdbx_description
1 polymer ?
#
loop_
_entity_poly.entity_id
_entity_poly.type
_entity_poly.pdbx_seq_one_letter_code
_entity_poly.pdbx_strand_id
1 'polypeptide(L)'
;MKAIYSILALLVIGCSDPNKCEEVKQYAESPEANIILLKEPKIKYKDFILIGVDPITKRDTVQLLPGRWFFQVTSFCDIGDTIVKRKGIPIIEVHKTKMKYDTTRFDIEVTCDSYLINGKTIRRWKELLESYDNNKYNSQ
;
A
#
# COMPACT_ATOMS: atom_id res chain seq x y z
N MET A 1 -36.82 -10.49 -37.81
CA MET A 1 -35.81 -11.27 -37.03
C MET A 1 -34.39 -10.74 -37.28
N LYS A 2 -34.08 -9.49 -36.91
CA LYS A 2 -32.70 -8.94 -36.98
C LYS A 2 -32.30 -8.20 -35.70
N ALA A 3 -33.27 -7.65 -34.96
CA ALA A 3 -33.03 -6.93 -33.70
C ALA A 3 -32.66 -7.84 -32.51
N ILE A 4 -33.10 -9.11 -32.50
CA ILE A 4 -32.90 -10.03 -31.37
C ILE A 4 -31.42 -10.45 -31.25
N TYR A 5 -30.70 -10.58 -32.38
CA TYR A 5 -29.28 -10.92 -32.37
C TYR A 5 -28.38 -9.79 -31.88
N SER A 6 -28.86 -8.53 -31.89
CA SER A 6 -28.08 -7.38 -31.43
C SER A 6 -28.08 -7.23 -29.90
N ILE A 7 -29.09 -7.75 -29.22
CA ILE A 7 -29.21 -7.69 -27.75
C ILE A 7 -28.36 -8.78 -27.10
N LEU A 8 -28.22 -9.94 -27.74
CA LEU A 8 -27.41 -11.05 -27.23
C LEU A 8 -25.90 -10.74 -27.25
N ALA A 9 -25.44 -9.87 -28.17
CA ALA A 9 -24.04 -9.45 -28.27
C ALA A 9 -23.62 -8.43 -27.18
N LEU A 10 -24.57 -7.76 -26.53
CA LEU A 10 -24.28 -6.79 -25.46
C LEU A 10 -24.09 -7.46 -24.08
N LEU A 11 -24.46 -8.73 -23.92
CA LEU A 11 -24.36 -9.46 -22.65
C LEU A 11 -22.98 -10.09 -22.39
N VAL A 12 -22.05 -10.04 -23.36
CA VAL A 12 -20.71 -10.64 -23.26
C VAL A 12 -19.59 -9.65 -22.95
N ILE A 13 -19.90 -8.35 -22.80
CA ILE A 13 -18.90 -7.29 -22.55
C ILE A 13 -18.68 -7.03 -21.04
N GLY A 14 -19.18 -7.91 -20.17
CA GLY A 14 -19.22 -7.70 -18.73
C GLY A 14 -18.59 -8.82 -17.89
N CYS A 15 -17.51 -9.44 -18.35
CA CYS A 15 -16.71 -10.33 -17.50
C CYS A 15 -15.40 -9.63 -17.11
N SER A 16 -15.47 -8.76 -16.09
CA SER A 16 -14.30 -8.56 -15.24
C SER A 16 -13.94 -9.93 -14.66
N ASP A 17 -12.69 -10.36 -14.83
CA ASP A 17 -12.20 -11.64 -14.31
C ASP A 17 -12.68 -11.83 -12.85
N PRO A 18 -13.62 -12.77 -12.60
CA PRO A 18 -14.27 -12.92 -11.31
C PRO A 18 -13.27 -13.30 -10.21
N ASN A 19 -12.09 -13.82 -10.58
CA ASN A 19 -11.06 -14.23 -9.64
C ASN A 19 -10.04 -13.12 -9.35
N LYS A 20 -10.05 -12.02 -10.10
CA LYS A 20 -9.04 -10.96 -9.98
C LYS A 20 -8.96 -10.37 -8.57
N CYS A 21 -10.09 -10.16 -7.89
CA CYS A 21 -10.06 -9.65 -6.53
C CYS A 21 -9.46 -10.67 -5.55
N GLU A 22 -9.82 -11.93 -5.69
CA GLU A 22 -9.30 -13.01 -4.84
C GLU A 22 -7.79 -13.18 -5.05
N GLU A 23 -7.32 -13.14 -6.29
CA GLU A 23 -5.87 -13.16 -6.60
C GLU A 23 -5.12 -11.97 -5.99
N VAL A 24 -5.67 -10.76 -6.11
CA VAL A 24 -5.07 -9.55 -5.52
C VAL A 24 -5.02 -9.66 -4.00
N LYS A 25 -6.10 -10.13 -3.38
CA LYS A 25 -6.18 -10.35 -1.94
C LYS A 25 -5.14 -11.37 -1.48
N GLN A 26 -5.09 -12.56 -2.10
CA GLN A 26 -4.12 -13.60 -1.78
C GLN A 26 -2.68 -13.10 -1.95
N TYR A 27 -2.42 -12.36 -3.02
CA TYR A 27 -1.13 -11.74 -3.26
C TYR A 27 -0.74 -10.77 -2.14
N ALA A 28 -1.66 -9.89 -1.72
CA ALA A 28 -1.43 -8.92 -0.65
C ALA A 28 -1.30 -9.56 0.74
N GLU A 29 -2.00 -10.67 0.99
CA GLU A 29 -1.97 -11.38 2.27
C GLU A 29 -0.74 -12.28 2.43
N SER A 30 -0.16 -12.76 1.32
CA SER A 30 0.94 -13.73 1.33
C SER A 30 2.25 -13.28 2.01
N PRO A 31 2.75 -12.03 1.83
CA PRO A 31 4.05 -11.66 2.36
C PRO A 31 3.98 -11.27 3.84
N GLU A 32 5.15 -11.33 4.47
CA GLU A 32 5.40 -10.84 5.82
C GLU A 32 6.66 -9.96 5.86
N ALA A 33 6.67 -8.97 6.73
CA ALA A 33 7.83 -8.15 7.01
C ALA A 33 7.73 -7.55 8.41
N ASN A 34 8.87 -7.38 9.06
CA ASN A 34 8.99 -6.66 10.32
C ASN A 34 10.41 -6.11 10.41
N ILE A 35 10.58 -4.81 10.15
CA ILE A 35 11.91 -4.23 9.96
C ILE A 35 11.94 -2.76 10.36
N ILE A 36 12.98 -2.37 11.09
CA ILE A 36 13.33 -0.97 11.36
C ILE A 36 14.22 -0.49 10.23
N LEU A 37 13.81 0.54 9.49
CA LEU A 37 14.51 1.02 8.30
C LEU A 37 15.86 1.66 8.65
N LEU A 38 16.94 1.15 8.06
CA LEU A 38 18.26 1.81 8.08
C LEU A 38 18.55 2.57 6.78
N LYS A 39 17.84 2.24 5.70
CA LYS A 39 17.94 2.90 4.40
C LYS A 39 16.55 3.12 3.82
N GLU A 40 16.44 4.10 2.94
CA GLU A 40 15.22 4.30 2.15
C GLU A 40 14.88 3.01 1.37
N PRO A 41 13.58 2.62 1.34
CA PRO A 41 13.13 1.50 0.53
C PRO A 41 13.46 1.70 -0.95
N LYS A 42 13.82 0.62 -1.64
CA LYS A 42 14.18 0.65 -3.07
C LYS A 42 13.30 -0.29 -3.86
N ILE A 43 13.04 0.07 -5.11
CA ILE A 43 12.34 -0.80 -6.05
C ILE A 43 13.37 -1.30 -7.07
N LYS A 44 13.50 -2.61 -7.22
CA LYS A 44 14.33 -3.22 -8.25
C LYS A 44 13.52 -4.34 -8.92
N TYR A 45 13.25 -4.19 -10.21
CA TYR A 45 12.38 -5.08 -10.97
C TYR A 45 11.01 -5.27 -10.31
N LYS A 46 10.76 -6.46 -9.74
CA LYS A 46 9.50 -6.84 -9.08
C LYS A 46 9.59 -6.79 -7.56
N ASP A 47 10.72 -6.34 -7.01
CA ASP A 47 10.97 -6.38 -5.58
C ASP A 47 10.98 -4.96 -4.99
N PHE A 48 10.27 -4.82 -3.88
CA PHE A 48 10.36 -3.74 -2.92
C PHE A 48 11.32 -4.17 -1.82
N ILE A 49 12.49 -3.55 -1.78
CA ILE A 49 13.62 -3.93 -0.95
C ILE A 49 13.62 -3.07 0.30
N LEU A 50 13.49 -3.71 1.45
CA LEU A 50 13.61 -3.11 2.78
C LEU A 50 14.97 -3.48 3.36
N ILE A 51 15.75 -2.49 3.78
CA ILE A 51 17.08 -2.69 4.36
C ILE A 51 17.10 -2.05 5.74
N GLY A 52 17.41 -2.84 6.76
CA GLY A 52 17.16 -2.43 8.12
C GLY A 52 17.59 -3.44 9.17
N VAL A 53 17.02 -3.31 10.37
CA VAL A 53 17.25 -4.21 11.51
C VAL A 53 15.97 -4.97 11.81
N ASP A 54 16.09 -6.27 12.01
CA ASP A 54 15.00 -7.07 12.58
C ASP A 54 14.82 -6.68 14.06
N PRO A 55 13.64 -6.17 14.46
CA PRO A 55 13.42 -5.69 15.82
C PRO A 55 13.47 -6.79 16.88
N ILE A 56 13.30 -8.06 16.52
CA ILE A 56 13.36 -9.22 17.43
C ILE A 56 14.82 -9.66 17.59
N THR A 57 15.50 -9.94 16.49
CA THR A 57 16.86 -10.52 16.53
C THR A 57 17.97 -9.47 16.68
N LYS A 58 17.64 -8.20 16.46
CA LYS A 58 18.58 -7.05 16.47
C LYS A 58 19.69 -7.15 15.41
N ARG A 59 19.49 -7.97 14.38
CA ARG A 59 20.46 -8.16 13.29
C ARG A 59 20.06 -7.35 12.07
N ASP A 60 21.07 -6.87 11.35
CA ASP A 60 20.90 -6.30 10.02
C ASP A 60 20.26 -7.33 9.09
N THR A 61 19.28 -6.89 8.32
CA THR A 61 18.49 -7.74 7.45
C THR A 61 18.05 -7.02 6.18
N VAL A 62 17.75 -7.81 5.16
CA VAL A 62 17.14 -7.36 3.91
C VAL A 62 15.87 -8.18 3.73
N GLN A 63 14.72 -7.50 3.70
CA GLN A 63 13.42 -8.13 3.47
C GLN A 63 12.89 -7.70 2.09
N LEU A 64 12.39 -8.66 1.34
CA LEU A 64 11.88 -8.46 -0.01
C LEU A 64 10.37 -8.60 0.01
N LEU A 65 9.69 -7.53 -0.41
CA LEU A 65 8.26 -7.51 -0.63
C LEU A 65 7.96 -7.36 -2.13
N PRO A 66 6.77 -7.73 -2.60
CA PRO A 66 6.43 -7.52 -4.00
C PRO A 66 6.22 -6.05 -4.41
N GLY A 67 7.06 -5.55 -5.33
CA GLY A 67 7.16 -4.16 -5.77
C GLY A 67 5.85 -3.50 -6.21
N ARG A 68 5.00 -4.22 -6.97
CA ARG A 68 3.80 -3.65 -7.60
C ARG A 68 2.83 -3.02 -6.61
N TRP A 69 2.72 -3.58 -5.40
CA TRP A 69 1.74 -3.12 -4.41
C TRP A 69 2.40 -2.33 -3.27
N PHE A 70 3.62 -2.69 -2.90
CA PHE A 70 4.28 -2.06 -1.76
C PHE A 70 5.02 -0.75 -2.12
N PHE A 71 5.14 -0.37 -3.39
CA PHE A 71 5.81 0.90 -3.75
C PHE A 71 5.14 2.14 -3.17
N GLN A 72 3.81 2.14 -2.98
CA GLN A 72 3.07 3.28 -2.43
C GLN A 72 3.54 3.66 -1.02
N VAL A 73 4.03 2.66 -0.29
CA VAL A 73 4.53 2.76 1.09
C VAL A 73 5.74 3.69 1.17
N THR A 74 6.55 3.78 0.10
CA THR A 74 7.79 4.57 0.06
C THR A 74 7.57 6.03 0.46
N SER A 75 6.45 6.63 0.06
CA SER A 75 6.14 8.05 0.37
C SER A 75 5.89 8.32 1.86
N PHE A 76 5.59 7.27 2.63
CA PHE A 76 5.30 7.33 4.06
C PHE A 76 6.49 6.95 4.94
N CYS A 77 7.55 6.40 4.37
CA CYS A 77 8.72 5.92 5.10
C CYS A 77 9.75 7.04 5.34
N ASP A 78 10.29 7.07 6.54
CA ASP A 78 11.50 7.80 6.89
C ASP A 78 12.49 6.82 7.57
N ILE A 79 13.79 7.13 7.57
CA ILE A 79 14.80 6.29 8.23
C ILE A 79 14.49 6.20 9.73
N GLY A 80 14.59 4.99 10.28
CA GLY A 80 14.26 4.67 11.66
C GLY A 80 12.82 4.19 11.87
N ASP A 81 11.92 4.41 10.91
CA ASP A 81 10.55 3.88 11.00
C ASP A 81 10.52 2.36 10.98
N THR A 82 9.46 1.79 11.56
CA THR A 82 9.23 0.35 11.52
C THR A 82 8.16 0.02 10.49
N ILE A 83 8.49 -0.87 9.55
CA ILE A 83 7.53 -1.45 8.63
C ILE A 83 7.06 -2.79 9.18
N VAL A 84 5.75 -2.98 9.27
CA VAL A 84 5.12 -4.23 9.68
C VAL A 84 4.15 -4.69 8.60
N LYS A 85 4.36 -5.89 8.07
CA LYS A 85 3.43 -6.60 7.20
C LYS A 85 3.15 -7.97 7.83
N ARG A 86 1.91 -8.20 8.24
CA ARG A 86 1.49 -9.48 8.83
C ARG A 86 0.94 -10.41 7.74
N LYS A 87 1.27 -11.69 7.85
CA LYS A 87 0.71 -12.73 6.99
C LYS A 87 -0.81 -12.82 7.20
N GLY A 88 -1.55 -13.01 6.11
CA GLY A 88 -3.02 -13.12 6.15
C GLY A 88 -3.76 -11.79 6.28
N ILE A 89 -3.06 -10.65 6.30
CA ILE A 89 -3.67 -9.32 6.38
C ILE A 89 -3.22 -8.50 5.16
N PRO A 90 -4.13 -7.88 4.39
CA PRO A 90 -3.79 -7.10 3.19
C PRO A 90 -3.32 -5.67 3.52
N ILE A 91 -2.80 -5.45 4.74
CA ILE A 91 -2.39 -4.15 5.25
C ILE A 91 -0.89 -4.18 5.54
N ILE A 92 -0.18 -3.15 5.09
CA ILE A 92 1.17 -2.83 5.55
C ILE A 92 1.13 -1.58 6.41
N GLU A 93 1.78 -1.67 7.56
CA GLU A 93 1.81 -0.64 8.57
C GLU A 93 3.19 0.04 8.54
N VAL A 94 3.21 1.37 8.55
CA VAL A 94 4.43 2.18 8.75
C VAL A 94 4.30 2.88 10.09
N HIS A 95 5.06 2.43 11.07
CA HIS A 95 5.10 3.00 12.42
C HIS A 95 6.20 4.04 12.47
N LYS A 96 5.82 5.26 12.83
CA LYS A 96 6.65 6.44 12.71
C LYS A 96 7.47 6.68 13.96
N THR A 97 8.75 6.99 13.79
CA THR A 97 9.61 7.50 14.88
C THR A 97 9.27 8.94 15.25
N LYS A 98 8.78 9.72 14.27
CA LYS A 98 8.34 11.10 14.42
C LYS A 98 6.99 11.28 13.76
N MET A 99 6.10 12.03 14.40
CA MET A 99 4.77 12.31 13.87
C MET A 99 4.85 12.95 12.47
N LYS A 100 4.00 12.49 11.56
CA LYS A 100 3.88 12.99 10.19
C LYS A 100 2.39 13.10 9.85
N TYR A 101 1.93 14.27 9.40
CA TYR A 101 0.51 14.56 9.16
C TYR A 101 -0.39 14.21 10.36
N ASP A 102 -0.01 14.65 11.56
CA ASP A 102 -0.69 14.36 12.83
C ASP A 102 -0.93 12.88 13.14
N THR A 103 -0.17 11.98 12.50
CA THR A 103 -0.21 10.55 12.80
C THR A 103 1.17 9.98 13.09
N THR A 104 1.19 8.96 13.93
CA THR A 104 2.35 8.12 14.24
C THR A 104 2.32 6.79 13.49
N ARG A 105 1.28 6.55 12.68
CA ARG A 105 1.09 5.31 11.94
C ARG A 105 0.35 5.53 10.61
N PHE A 106 0.82 4.85 9.57
CA PHE A 106 0.10 4.72 8.31
C PHE A 106 -0.25 3.26 8.06
N ASP A 107 -1.51 3.00 7.80
CA ASP A 107 -2.03 1.72 7.33
C ASP A 107 -2.33 1.83 5.84
N ILE A 108 -1.57 1.09 5.02
CA ILE A 108 -1.81 1.01 3.58
C ILE A 108 -2.44 -0.34 3.29
N GLU A 109 -3.73 -0.32 3.01
CA GLU A 109 -4.54 -1.50 2.70
C GLU A 109 -4.64 -1.69 1.18
N VAL A 110 -4.40 -2.90 0.70
CA VAL A 110 -4.65 -3.28 -0.69
C VAL A 110 -6.11 -3.71 -0.85
N THR A 111 -6.82 -3.11 -1.80
CA THR A 111 -8.18 -3.50 -2.19
C THR A 111 -8.17 -4.23 -3.54
N CYS A 112 -9.32 -4.73 -4.00
CA CYS A 112 -9.44 -5.42 -5.30
C CYS A 112 -8.91 -4.58 -6.49
N ASP A 113 -9.04 -3.27 -6.41
CA ASP A 113 -8.85 -2.33 -7.51
C ASP A 113 -7.96 -1.12 -7.16
N SER A 114 -7.59 -0.94 -5.90
CA SER A 114 -6.92 0.26 -5.40
C SER A 114 -6.21 0.03 -4.06
N TYR A 115 -5.99 1.12 -3.33
CA TYR A 115 -5.42 1.15 -2.00
C TYR A 115 -6.18 2.14 -1.13
N LEU A 116 -6.26 1.82 0.16
CA LEU A 116 -6.68 2.77 1.19
C LEU A 116 -5.48 3.16 2.04
N ILE A 117 -5.40 4.45 2.37
CA ILE A 117 -4.41 5.01 3.30
C ILE A 117 -5.18 5.44 4.53
N ASN A 118 -4.95 4.78 5.67
CA ASN A 118 -5.72 4.97 6.90
C ASN A 118 -7.24 4.88 6.66
N GLY A 119 -7.66 3.88 5.88
CA GLY A 119 -9.06 3.66 5.51
C GLY A 119 -9.65 4.69 4.52
N LYS A 120 -8.83 5.57 3.94
CA LYS A 120 -9.26 6.60 2.98
C LYS A 120 -8.77 6.29 1.59
N THR A 121 -9.58 6.58 0.58
CA THR A 121 -9.15 6.51 -0.82
C THR A 121 -7.97 7.45 -1.07
N ILE A 122 -7.14 7.14 -2.08
CA ILE A 122 -6.00 7.99 -2.48
C ILE A 122 -6.44 9.43 -2.74
N ARG A 123 -7.60 9.64 -3.39
CA ARG A 123 -8.15 10.98 -3.64
C ARG A 123 -8.40 11.73 -2.34
N ARG A 124 -9.12 11.10 -1.40
CA ARG A 124 -9.43 11.73 -0.12
C ARG A 124 -8.19 11.98 0.72
N TRP A 125 -7.19 11.11 0.61
CA TRP A 125 -5.89 11.31 1.26
C TRP A 125 -5.16 12.53 0.70
N LYS A 126 -5.11 12.71 -0.62
CA LYS A 126 -4.50 13.90 -1.25
C LYS A 126 -5.18 15.20 -0.82
N GLU A 127 -6.50 15.24 -0.79
CA GLU A 127 -7.27 16.39 -0.31
C GLU A 127 -6.90 16.76 1.15
N LEU A 128 -6.65 15.76 2.00
CA LEU A 128 -6.20 15.99 3.38
C LEU A 128 -4.77 16.52 3.45
N LEU A 129 -3.86 16.00 2.63
CA LEU A 129 -2.49 16.50 2.55
C LEU A 129 -2.45 17.97 2.11
N GLU A 130 -3.19 18.29 1.05
CA GLU A 130 -3.31 19.68 0.56
C GLU A 130 -3.89 20.61 1.63
N SER A 131 -4.93 20.17 2.35
CA SER A 131 -5.48 20.94 3.47
C SER A 131 -4.47 21.11 4.61
N TYR A 132 -3.69 20.09 4.94
CA TYR A 132 -2.69 20.13 6.00
C TYR A 132 -1.57 21.11 5.66
N ASP A 133 -1.05 21.02 4.44
CA ASP A 133 0.00 21.92 3.96
C ASP A 133 -0.49 23.37 3.93
N ASN A 134 -1.69 23.62 3.39
CA ASN A 134 -2.29 24.96 3.38
C ASN A 134 -2.48 25.55 4.79
N ASN A 135 -2.96 24.75 5.75
CA ASN A 135 -3.13 25.21 7.13
C ASN A 135 -1.79 25.49 7.81
N LYS A 136 -0.76 24.70 7.53
CA LYS A 136 0.60 24.93 8.03
C LYS A 136 1.18 26.24 7.49
N TYR A 137 1.01 26.52 6.20
CA TYR A 137 1.48 27.77 5.59
C TYR A 137 0.75 29.01 6.12
N ASN A 138 -0.56 28.91 6.41
CA ASN A 138 -1.33 30.03 6.96
C ASN A 138 -1.12 30.26 8.47
N SER A 139 -0.38 29.38 9.14
CA SER A 139 -0.07 29.46 10.57
C SER A 139 1.34 30.00 10.89
N GLN A 140 2.10 30.37 9.85
CA GLN A 140 3.40 31.05 9.93
C GLN A 140 3.24 32.54 9.64
#